data_AF-A0ABD0QA05-F1
#
_entry.id   AF-A0ABD0QA05-F1
#
_cell.length_a   1.000
_cell.length_b   1.000
_cell.length_c   1.000
_cell.angle_alpha   90.00
_cell.angle_beta   90.00
_cell.angle_gamma   90.00
#
_symmetry.space_group_name_H-M   'P 1'
#
loop_
_entity.id
_entity.type
_entity.pdbx_description
1 polymer ?
#
loop_
_entity_poly.entity_id
_entity_poly.type
_entity_poly.pdbx_seq_one_letter_code
_entity_poly.pdbx_strand_id
1 'polypeptide(L)' 'GYQVCHREHSINGSHQFVCISMEATGETESLSLNNLKKFTEYEVVVQASNSAGPGPASSEVRATTMED' A
#
# COMPACT_ATOMS: atom_id res chain seq x y z
N GLY A 1 -3.00 -0.04 -14.67
CA GLY A 1 -3.18 -0.76 -13.41
C GLY A 1 -2.88 0.17 -12.26
N TYR A 2 -2.87 -0.39 -11.06
CA TYR A 2 -2.48 0.31 -9.84
C TYR A 2 -1.37 -0.47 -9.13
N GLN A 3 -0.55 0.23 -8.36
CA GLN A 3 0.41 -0.34 -7.44
C GLN A 3 0.09 0.16 -6.05
N VAL A 4 -0.21 -0.75 -5.14
CA VAL A 4 -0.47 -0.45 -3.74
C VAL A 4 0.78 -0.81 -2.96
N CYS A 5 1.43 0.20 -2.38
CA CYS A 5 2.62 0.01 -1.59
C CYS A 5 2.29 0.22 -0.11
N HIS A 6 2.69 -0.72 0.74
CA HIS A 6 2.51 -0.62 2.19
C HIS A 6 3.82 -0.87 2.95
N ARG A 7 3.95 -0.27 4.13
CA ARG A 7 5.08 -0.53 5.04
C ARG A 7 4.66 -0.33 6.49
N GLU A 8 5.36 -0.97 7.41
CA GLU A 8 5.20 -0.70 8.84
C GLU A 8 5.63 0.75 9.13
N HIS A 9 4.78 1.49 9.84
CA HIS A 9 5.12 2.82 10.31
C HIS A 9 6.19 2.70 11.39
N SER A 10 7.38 3.23 11.12
CA SER A 10 8.50 3.20 12.06
C SER A 10 9.09 4.59 12.21
N ILE A 11 9.13 5.04 13.47
CA ILE A 11 9.69 6.32 13.90
C ILE A 11 11.21 6.44 13.71
N ASN A 12 11.94 5.33 13.52
CA ASN A 12 13.41 5.31 13.42
C ASN A 12 13.94 4.84 12.03
N GLY A 13 13.07 4.70 11.03
CA GLY A 13 13.42 4.28 9.66
C GLY A 13 13.79 2.80 9.53
N SER A 14 13.93 2.21 8.33
CA SER A 14 13.24 2.44 7.05
C SER A 14 12.63 1.09 6.66
N HIS A 15 11.33 0.90 6.85
CA HIS A 15 10.69 -0.30 6.29
C HIS A 15 10.59 -0.10 4.78
N GLN A 16 11.10 -1.09 4.04
CA GLN A 16 10.95 -1.11 2.59
C GLN A 16 9.46 -1.19 2.28
N PHE A 17 9.00 -0.34 1.36
CA PHE A 17 7.64 -0.46 0.83
C PHE A 17 7.51 -1.80 0.12
N VAL A 18 6.52 -2.57 0.55
CA VAL A 18 6.06 -3.76 -0.15
C VAL A 18 4.99 -3.30 -1.13
N CYS A 19 5.29 -3.39 -2.42
CA CYS A 19 4.39 -2.95 -3.49
C CYS A 19 3.72 -4.15 -4.15
N ILE A 20 2.40 -4.09 -4.27
CA ILE A 20 1.56 -5.08 -4.92
C ILE A 20 0.97 -4.43 -6.16
N SER A 21 1.25 -4.99 -7.33
CA SER A 21 0.64 -4.57 -8.58
C SER A 21 -0.71 -5.25 -8.77
N MET A 22 -1.69 -4.47 -9.21
CA MET A 22 -3.02 -4.93 -9.53
C MET A 22 -3.42 -4.38 -10.92
N GLU A 23 -4.06 -5.23 -11.71
CA GLU A 23 -4.63 -4.83 -12.98
C GLU A 23 -5.89 -4.01 -12.72
N ALA A 24 -6.09 -2.93 -13.50
CA ALA A 24 -7.31 -2.14 -13.37
C ALA A 24 -8.41 -2.83 -14.17
N THR A 25 -9.44 -3.33 -13.49
CA THR A 25 -10.55 -4.10 -14.08
C THR A 25 -11.81 -3.28 -14.31
N GLY A 26 -11.95 -2.14 -13.64
CA GLY A 26 -13.10 -1.23 -13.81
C GLY A 26 -12.91 0.14 -13.16
N GLU A 27 -14.03 0.76 -12.81
CA GLU A 27 -14.08 2.10 -12.20
C GLU A 27 -13.64 2.10 -10.72
N THR A 28 -13.85 0.99 -10.01
CA THR A 28 -13.49 0.84 -8.60
C THR A 28 -12.71 -0.44 -8.41
N GLU A 29 -11.62 -0.34 -7.66
CA GLU A 29 -10.74 -1.45 -7.42
C GLU A 29 -10.50 -1.63 -5.93
N SER A 30 -10.35 -2.88 -5.49
CA SER A 30 -10.10 -3.22 -4.09
C SER A 30 -8.97 -4.23 -3.97
N LEU A 31 -8.10 -4.02 -2.97
CA LEU A 31 -7.00 -4.91 -2.66
C LEU A 31 -6.98 -5.16 -1.15
N SER A 32 -7.01 -6.44 -0.77
CA SER A 32 -6.85 -6.84 0.63
C SER A 32 -5.37 -7.09 0.94
N LEU A 33 -4.82 -6.28 1.83
CA LEU A 33 -3.47 -6.50 2.38
C LEU A 33 -3.56 -7.57 3.47
N ASN A 34 -2.90 -8.71 3.25
CA ASN A 34 -2.89 -9.85 4.16
C ASN A 34 -1.52 -10.00 4.83
N ASN A 35 -1.45 -10.84 5.88
CA ASN A 35 -0.21 -11.16 6.58
C ASN A 35 0.51 -9.93 7.18
N LEU A 36 -0.27 -8.95 7.61
CA LEU A 36 0.20 -7.79 8.37
C LEU A 36 0.39 -8.18 9.84
N LYS A 37 1.35 -7.55 10.52
CA LYS A 37 1.50 -7.70 11.97
C LYS A 37 0.29 -7.11 12.68
N LYS A 38 -0.20 -7.80 13.71
CA LYS A 38 -1.27 -7.31 14.59
C LYS A 38 -0.79 -6.10 15.40
N PHE A 39 -1.73 -5.24 15.80
CA PHE A 39 -1.44 -4.06 16.62
C PHE A 39 -0.26 -3.22 16.12
N THR A 40 -0.18 -3.04 14.80
CA THR A 40 0.92 -2.36 14.14
C THR A 40 0.35 -1.32 13.18
N GLU A 41 0.87 -0.10 13.24
CA GLU A 41 0.50 0.96 12.31
C GLU A 41 1.23 0.75 10.98
N TYR A 42 0.50 0.86 9.88
CA TYR A 42 1.02 0.74 8.52
C TYR A 42 0.73 2.00 7.73
N GLU A 43 1.71 2.39 6.92
CA GLU A 43 1.57 3.43 5.91
C GLU A 43 1.28 2.78 4.56
N VAL A 44 0.23 3.23 3.89
CA VAL A 44 -0.22 2.72 2.59
C VAL A 44 -0.29 3.87 1.59
N VAL A 45 0.25 3.66 0.39
CA VAL A 45 0.18 4.59 -0.75
C VAL A 45 -0.23 3.84 -2.00
N VAL A 46 -0.94 4.52 -2.91
CA VAL A 46 -1.38 3.95 -4.18
C VAL A 46 -0.82 4.76 -5.34
N GLN A 47 -0.31 4.10 -6.36
CA GLN A 47 0.25 4.70 -7.57
C GLN A 47 -0.46 4.14 -8.79
N ALA A 48 -0.80 4.99 -9.75
CA ALA A 48 -1.20 4.52 -11.07
C ALA A 48 0.01 3.90 -11.77
N SER A 49 -0.13 2.75 -12.41
CA SER A 49 0.97 2.09 -13.14
C SER A 49 0.55 1.76 -14.57
N ASN A 50 1.45 2.00 -15.52
CA ASN A 50 1.28 1.62 -16.92
C ASN A 50 2.59 1.03 -17.49
N SER A 51 2.62 0.74 -18.80
CA SER A 51 3.81 0.17 -19.46
C SER A 51 5.04 1.09 -19.43
N ALA A 52 4.86 2.40 -19.21
CA ALA A 52 5.97 3.35 -19.07
C ALA A 52 6.50 3.40 -17.62
N GLY A 53 5.72 2.95 -16.64
CA GLY A 53 6.13 2.87 -15.23
C GLY A 53 5.04 3.33 -14.24
N PRO A 54 5.42 3.48 -12.96
CA PRO A 54 4.57 4.08 -11.94
C PRO A 54 4.45 5.61 -12.12
N GLY A 55 3.25 6.13 -11.89
CA GLY A 55 2.96 7.54 -11.75
C GLY A 55 3.17 8.04 -10.31
N PRO A 56 2.71 9.27 -10.02
CA PRO A 56 2.81 9.85 -8.69
C PRO A 56 2.02 9.04 -7.66
N ALA A 57 2.55 8.97 -6.44
CA ALA A 57 1.86 8.35 -5.31
C ALA A 57 0.71 9.23 -4.81
N SER A 58 -0.35 8.57 -4.37
CA SER A 58 -1.41 9.17 -3.58
C SER A 58 -0.86 9.68 -2.25
N SER A 59 -1.68 10.45 -1.54
CA SER A 59 -1.44 10.75 -0.13
C SER A 59 -1.25 9.45 0.66
N GLU A 60 -0.30 9.48 1.59
CA GLU A 60 -0.08 8.39 2.54
C GLU A 60 -1.27 8.26 3.48
N VAL A 61 -1.78 7.03 3.60
CA VAL A 61 -2.85 6.68 4.53
C VAL A 61 -2.23 5.82 5.62
N ARG A 62 -2.43 6.22 6.88
CA ARG A 62 -2.02 5.43 8.05
C ARG A 62 -3.19 4.62 8.58
N ALA A 63 -2.97 3.33 8.75
CA ALA A 63 -3.97 2.41 9.27
C ALA A 63 -3.33 1.45 10.28
N THR A 64 -3.96 1.30 11.43
CA THR A 64 -3.53 0.36 12.46
C THR A 64 -4.29 -0.95 12.30
N THR A 65 -3.56 -2.06 12.29
CA THR A 65 -4.15 -3.39 12.22
C THR A 65 -4.82 -3.76 13.55
N MET A 66 -5.83 -4.64 13.49
CA MET A 66 -6.52 -5.12 14.68
C MET A 66 -5.56 -5.84 15.64
N GLU A 67 -5.85 -5.75 16.93
CA GLU A 67 -5.09 -6.40 18.00
C GLU A 67 -5.51 -7.87 18.16
N ASP A 68 -6.82 -8.16 18.15
CA ASP A 68 -7.49 -9.45 17.97
C ASP A 68 -9.01 -9.23 17.85
#